data_AF-A0A964PXX3-F1
#
_entry.id   AF-A0A964PXX3-F1
#
_cell.length_a   1.000
_cell.length_b   1.000
_cell.length_c   1.000
_cell.angle_alpha   90.00
_cell.angle_beta   90.00
_cell.angle_gamma   90.00
#
_symmetry.space_group_name_H-M   'P 1'
#
loop_
_entity.id
_entity.type
_entity.pdbx_description
1 polymer ?
#
loop_
_entity_poly.entity_id
_entity_poly.type
_entity_poly.pdbx_seq_one_letter_code
_entity_poly.pdbx_strand_id
1 'polypeptide(L)'
;MRLWGLAFIVALGAGLGAFYLQPRVAASTPPAVLVALVPPPTPAASVVPEQPEDAPTVARAPGSAAPTPTPARVGNRRPSRNIYPGPIPTPADWVPPEGPVRIALQAGHWRASEAPAELSGLKDNGTAALGTAEWEVNLDIARRAATLLEGLGYLVDVLPAVVPPSYRAHLFISIHADGSRDSRASGFRVAAPRNDATGRAAAVAKLLEQSYADATGIRRLPTVTRRMQNYYAFNFRRYVHALHPMTIGVILETGFLTSATDRSVIVDDPDRAARGIAAAVTAFSITPPPGPALVLAAAGVE
;
A
#
# COMPACT_ATOMS: atom_id res chain seq x y z
N MET A 1 -46.12 57.49 31.00
CA MET A 1 -45.17 57.08 29.95
C MET A 1 -44.90 55.58 30.10
N ARG A 2 -44.95 54.87 28.97
CA ARG A 2 -44.48 53.51 28.64
C ARG A 2 -43.31 53.01 29.52
N LEU A 3 -43.07 51.73 29.82
CA LEU A 3 -43.66 50.43 29.52
C LEU A 3 -42.95 49.41 30.45
N TRP A 4 -43.55 48.23 30.54
CA TRP A 4 -43.30 47.08 31.41
C TRP A 4 -41.96 46.33 31.26
N GLY A 5 -41.66 45.55 32.32
CA GLY A 5 -41.08 44.19 32.24
C GLY A 5 -39.55 44.12 32.39
N LEU A 6 -38.96 43.08 32.98
CA LEU A 6 -39.44 41.86 33.63
C LEU A 6 -38.23 41.30 34.43
N ALA A 7 -38.52 40.53 35.46
CA ALA A 7 -37.57 39.88 36.36
C ALA A 7 -36.55 38.95 35.66
N PHE A 8 -35.37 38.83 36.25
CA PHE A 8 -34.58 37.58 36.20
C PHE A 8 -34.02 37.27 37.58
N ILE A 9 -34.49 36.15 38.12
CA ILE A 9 -34.05 35.52 39.37
C ILE A 9 -32.76 34.75 39.07
N VAL A 10 -31.70 35.02 39.83
CA VAL A 10 -30.48 34.19 39.84
C VAL A 10 -30.69 33.06 40.84
N ALA A 11 -30.94 31.85 40.35
CA ALA A 11 -30.98 30.65 41.16
C ALA A 11 -29.57 30.04 41.28
N LEU A 12 -29.03 30.06 42.50
CA LEU A 12 -27.78 29.41 42.87
C LEU A 12 -28.05 27.91 43.09
N GLY A 13 -27.66 27.06 42.14
CA GLY A 13 -27.76 25.61 42.26
C GLY A 13 -26.49 25.01 42.84
N ALA A 14 -26.51 24.63 44.12
CA ALA A 14 -25.52 23.75 44.72
C ALA A 14 -25.91 22.29 44.43
N GLY A 15 -25.23 21.65 43.48
CA GLY A 15 -25.36 20.23 43.18
C GLY A 15 -24.28 19.42 43.88
N LEU A 16 -24.67 18.64 44.89
CA LEU A 16 -23.82 17.64 45.55
C LEU A 16 -23.33 16.59 44.54
N GLY A 17 -22.02 16.38 44.50
CA GLY A 17 -21.40 15.27 43.78
C GLY A 17 -21.63 13.94 44.48
N ALA A 18 -22.47 13.08 43.91
CA ALA A 18 -22.54 11.67 44.28
C ALA A 18 -21.43 10.90 43.54
N PHE A 19 -20.34 10.62 44.25
CA PHE A 19 -19.31 9.67 43.84
C PHE A 19 -19.92 8.26 43.80
N TYR A 20 -20.24 7.74 42.62
CA TYR A 20 -20.48 6.32 42.43
C TYR A 20 -19.13 5.60 42.39
N LEU A 21 -18.78 4.93 43.50
CA LEU A 21 -17.77 3.88 43.47
C LEU A 21 -18.30 2.70 42.64
N GLN A 22 -17.70 2.47 41.47
CA GLN A 22 -17.87 1.19 40.79
C GLN A 22 -17.02 0.12 41.51
N PRO A 23 -17.57 -1.08 41.77
CA PRO A 23 -16.79 -2.18 42.32
C PRO A 23 -15.78 -2.68 41.28
N ARG A 24 -14.50 -2.76 41.69
CA ARG A 24 -13.43 -3.46 40.94
C ARG A 24 -13.85 -4.91 40.73
N VAL A 25 -14.11 -5.30 39.49
CA VAL A 25 -14.16 -6.71 39.10
C VAL A 25 -12.74 -7.26 39.20
N ALA A 26 -12.56 -8.25 40.07
CA ALA A 26 -11.31 -8.98 40.21
C ALA A 26 -10.95 -9.65 38.88
N ALA A 27 -9.72 -9.44 38.41
CA ALA A 27 -9.18 -10.10 37.23
C ALA A 27 -9.08 -11.61 37.50
N SER A 28 -9.91 -12.40 36.82
CA SER A 28 -9.75 -13.86 36.76
C SER A 28 -8.57 -14.21 35.87
N THR A 29 -7.54 -14.83 36.44
CA THR A 29 -6.42 -15.42 35.71
C THR A 29 -6.94 -16.57 34.82
N PRO A 30 -6.70 -16.58 33.51
CA PRO A 30 -7.03 -17.75 32.69
C PRO A 30 -6.06 -18.90 33.00
N PRO A 31 -6.51 -20.18 32.94
CA PRO A 31 -5.63 -21.32 33.13
C PRO A 31 -4.62 -21.42 31.97
N ALA A 32 -3.39 -21.80 32.30
CA ALA A 32 -2.35 -22.11 31.33
C ALA A 32 -2.77 -23.29 30.46
N VAL A 33 -2.92 -23.05 29.15
CA VAL A 33 -3.13 -24.12 28.17
C VAL A 33 -1.75 -24.68 27.78
N LEU A 34 -1.49 -25.92 28.19
CA LEU A 34 -0.34 -26.69 27.76
C LEU A 34 -0.52 -27.07 26.29
N VAL A 35 0.17 -26.39 25.37
CA VAL A 35 0.18 -26.77 23.95
C VAL A 35 1.16 -27.94 23.78
N ALA A 36 0.64 -29.12 23.49
CA ALA A 36 1.44 -30.26 23.06
C ALA A 36 2.01 -29.98 21.66
N LEU A 37 3.35 -30.02 21.52
CA LEU A 37 4.03 -29.97 20.23
C LEU A 37 3.70 -31.25 19.43
N VAL A 38 2.95 -31.09 18.35
CA VAL A 38 2.85 -32.10 17.29
C VAL A 38 4.01 -31.88 16.31
N PRO A 39 4.89 -32.86 16.07
CA PRO A 39 5.96 -32.74 15.09
C PRO A 39 5.40 -32.67 13.66
N PRO A 40 6.05 -31.95 12.72
CA PRO A 40 5.60 -31.84 11.34
C PRO A 40 5.76 -33.18 10.59
N PRO A 41 4.84 -33.52 9.66
CA PRO A 41 5.02 -34.67 8.78
C PRO A 41 6.14 -34.43 7.75
N THR A 42 6.96 -35.45 7.54
CA THR A 42 8.01 -35.55 6.53
C THR A 42 7.43 -35.37 5.12
N PRO A 43 8.06 -34.60 4.21
CA PRO A 43 7.60 -34.53 2.83
C PRO A 43 7.95 -35.83 2.11
N ALA A 44 6.91 -36.54 1.65
CA ALA A 44 7.04 -37.63 0.69
C ALA A 44 7.51 -37.08 -0.66
N ALA A 45 8.52 -37.73 -1.24
CA ALA A 45 9.03 -37.43 -2.56
C ALA A 45 7.95 -37.72 -3.62
N SER A 46 7.46 -36.67 -4.27
CA SER A 46 6.62 -36.80 -5.47
C SER A 46 7.51 -36.93 -6.69
N VAL A 47 7.58 -38.16 -7.19
CA VAL A 47 8.11 -38.56 -8.49
C VAL A 47 7.38 -37.77 -9.59
N VAL A 48 8.14 -37.07 -10.42
CA VAL A 48 7.66 -36.44 -11.65
C VAL A 48 7.56 -37.52 -12.73
N PRO A 49 6.39 -37.77 -13.35
CA PRO A 49 6.33 -38.59 -14.55
C PRO A 49 6.77 -37.75 -15.76
N GLU A 50 7.88 -38.16 -16.37
CA GLU A 50 8.29 -37.81 -17.73
C GLU A 50 7.15 -38.15 -18.71
N GLN A 51 6.74 -37.18 -19.52
CA GLN A 51 5.86 -37.43 -20.67
C GLN A 51 6.70 -37.32 -21.96
N PRO A 52 6.49 -38.22 -22.94
CA PRO A 52 7.44 -38.44 -24.03
C PRO A 52 7.26 -37.44 -25.17
N GLU A 53 8.38 -37.05 -25.77
CA GLU A 53 8.43 -36.37 -27.06
C GLU A 53 8.05 -37.35 -28.17
N ASP A 54 6.88 -37.16 -28.79
CA ASP A 54 6.53 -37.82 -30.04
C ASP A 54 6.55 -36.81 -31.19
N ALA A 55 7.61 -36.92 -32.00
CA ALA A 55 7.75 -36.31 -33.30
C ALA A 55 7.30 -37.30 -34.38
N PRO A 56 6.43 -36.91 -35.34
CA PRO A 56 6.34 -37.65 -36.58
C PRO A 56 7.32 -37.07 -37.61
N THR A 57 8.31 -37.89 -37.95
CA THR A 57 9.09 -37.79 -39.18
C THR A 57 8.18 -38.10 -40.37
N VAL A 58 8.02 -37.15 -41.30
CA VAL A 58 7.44 -37.42 -42.62
C VAL A 58 8.44 -37.02 -43.69
N ALA A 59 8.66 -37.98 -44.60
CA ALA A 59 9.67 -38.02 -45.64
C ALA A 59 9.60 -36.86 -46.64
N ARG A 60 10.79 -36.47 -47.13
CA ARG A 60 11.06 -35.44 -48.10
C ARG A 60 10.94 -35.99 -49.53
N ALA A 61 10.13 -35.35 -50.37
CA ALA A 61 10.18 -35.45 -51.83
C ALA A 61 10.71 -34.12 -52.42
N PRO A 62 11.48 -34.13 -53.53
CA PRO A 62 12.20 -32.95 -54.02
C PRO A 62 11.36 -32.15 -55.02
N GLY A 63 11.49 -30.82 -54.98
CA GLY A 63 11.11 -29.93 -56.07
C GLY A 63 9.99 -28.95 -55.73
N SER A 64 10.34 -27.78 -55.20
CA SER A 64 9.73 -26.50 -55.58
C SER A 64 10.57 -25.36 -55.02
N ALA A 65 10.65 -24.26 -55.78
CA ALA A 65 11.60 -23.17 -55.66
C ALA A 65 11.69 -22.50 -54.28
N ALA A 66 12.89 -22.02 -53.94
CA ALA A 66 13.17 -21.28 -52.72
C ALA A 66 12.28 -20.02 -52.59
N PRO A 67 11.58 -19.79 -51.47
CA PRO A 67 11.02 -18.48 -51.19
C PRO A 67 12.16 -17.51 -50.84
N THR A 68 12.19 -16.39 -51.55
CA THR A 68 13.08 -15.25 -51.32
C THR A 68 13.08 -14.87 -49.83
N PRO A 69 14.25 -14.63 -49.20
CA PRO A 69 14.29 -14.17 -47.81
C PRO A 69 13.57 -12.83 -47.72
N THR A 70 12.40 -12.82 -47.09
CA THR A 70 11.71 -11.60 -46.69
C THR A 70 12.62 -10.90 -45.68
N PRO A 71 12.98 -9.62 -45.86
CA PRO A 71 13.81 -8.93 -44.89
C PRO A 71 13.10 -8.97 -43.54
N ALA A 72 13.80 -9.50 -42.53
CA ALA A 72 13.36 -9.50 -41.15
C ALA A 72 12.89 -8.09 -40.82
N ARG A 73 11.61 -7.97 -40.42
CA ARG A 73 11.04 -6.71 -39.95
C ARG A 73 11.91 -6.27 -38.78
N VAL A 74 12.80 -5.31 -39.04
CA VAL A 74 13.58 -4.63 -38.01
C VAL A 74 12.56 -4.02 -37.09
N GLY A 75 12.26 -4.72 -36.00
CA GLY A 75 11.41 -4.19 -34.96
C GLY A 75 12.06 -2.91 -34.52
N ASN A 76 11.40 -1.78 -34.78
CA ASN A 76 11.73 -0.49 -34.19
C ASN A 76 11.60 -0.62 -32.67
N ARG A 77 12.57 -1.26 -32.00
CA ARG A 77 12.83 -1.08 -30.59
C ARG A 77 13.34 0.35 -30.49
N ARG A 78 12.39 1.29 -30.37
CA ARG A 78 12.71 2.65 -29.97
C ARG A 78 13.61 2.51 -28.74
N PRO A 79 14.85 3.02 -28.76
CA PRO A 79 15.67 2.99 -27.58
C PRO A 79 14.85 3.66 -26.47
N SER A 80 14.61 2.92 -25.39
CA SER A 80 14.03 3.46 -24.17
C SER A 80 15.00 4.54 -23.71
N ARG A 81 14.77 5.79 -24.14
CA ARG A 81 15.59 6.92 -23.72
C ARG A 81 15.44 7.00 -22.21
N ASN A 82 16.52 6.69 -21.50
CA ASN A 82 16.63 7.00 -20.10
C ASN A 82 16.47 8.52 -19.97
N ILE A 83 15.34 8.99 -19.46
CA ILE A 83 15.08 10.43 -19.34
C ILE A 83 15.65 11.03 -18.06
N TYR A 84 16.17 10.19 -17.15
CA TYR A 84 16.76 10.66 -15.91
C TYR A 84 18.09 11.41 -16.20
N PRO A 85 18.26 12.65 -15.71
CA PRO A 85 19.27 13.59 -16.22
C PRO A 85 20.72 13.32 -15.78
N GLY A 86 20.96 12.35 -14.89
CA GLY A 86 22.29 12.10 -14.32
C GLY A 86 22.54 10.65 -13.90
N PRO A 87 23.64 10.37 -13.20
CA PRO A 87 23.85 9.08 -12.55
C PRO A 87 22.76 8.83 -11.50
N ILE A 88 22.35 7.58 -11.33
CA ILE A 88 21.41 7.20 -10.28
C ILE A 88 22.13 7.37 -8.94
N PRO A 89 21.61 8.20 -8.00
CA PRO A 89 22.24 8.39 -6.71
C PRO A 89 22.38 7.06 -5.96
N THR A 90 23.45 6.91 -5.19
CA THR A 90 23.59 5.80 -4.26
C THR A 90 23.02 6.19 -2.89
N PRO A 91 22.71 5.22 -2.00
CA PRO A 91 22.35 5.52 -0.62
C PRO A 91 23.38 6.37 0.13
N ALA A 92 24.67 6.33 -0.25
CA ALA A 92 25.72 7.15 0.34
C ALA A 92 25.63 8.62 -0.09
N ASP A 93 25.08 8.90 -1.27
CA ASP A 93 24.93 10.25 -1.84
C ASP A 93 23.60 10.91 -1.44
N TRP A 94 22.74 10.18 -0.72
CA TRP A 94 21.38 10.62 -0.45
C TRP A 94 21.28 11.53 0.77
N VAL A 95 20.73 12.71 0.53
CA VAL A 95 20.27 13.62 1.58
C VAL A 95 18.74 13.58 1.62
N PRO A 96 18.12 13.15 2.74
CA PRO A 96 16.67 13.16 2.87
C PRO A 96 16.11 14.58 2.75
N PRO A 97 14.83 14.75 2.33
CA PRO A 97 14.18 16.07 2.35
C PRO A 97 14.27 16.70 3.74
N GLU A 98 14.55 18.00 3.81
CA GLU A 98 14.55 18.74 5.08
C GLU A 98 13.17 18.71 5.75
N GLY A 99 13.15 18.74 7.08
CA GLY A 99 11.93 18.79 7.89
C GLY A 99 11.47 17.42 8.43
N PRO A 100 10.18 17.31 8.83
CA PRO A 100 9.61 16.07 9.34
C PRO A 100 9.67 14.93 8.31
N VAL A 101 9.57 13.70 8.79
CA VAL A 101 9.48 12.53 7.92
C VAL A 101 8.22 12.64 7.05
N ARG A 102 8.47 12.88 5.76
CA ARG A 102 7.45 12.93 4.70
C ARG A 102 7.07 11.54 4.20
N ILE A 103 5.80 11.17 4.34
CA ILE A 103 5.18 9.94 3.84
C ILE A 103 4.18 10.31 2.74
N ALA A 104 4.26 9.64 1.60
CA ALA A 104 3.32 9.83 0.51
C ALA A 104 2.40 8.62 0.38
N LEU A 105 1.10 8.86 0.46
CA LEU A 105 0.07 7.85 0.28
C LEU A 105 -0.67 8.15 -1.03
N GLN A 106 -0.43 7.35 -2.04
CA GLN A 106 -1.08 7.53 -3.33
C GLN A 106 -2.36 6.71 -3.38
N ALA A 107 -3.50 7.38 -3.59
CA ALA A 107 -4.76 6.72 -3.87
C ALA A 107 -4.81 6.31 -5.35
N GLY A 108 -4.65 5.02 -5.60
CA GLY A 108 -4.72 4.44 -6.94
C GLY A 108 -6.01 4.82 -7.66
N HIS A 109 -5.90 5.14 -8.96
CA HIS A 109 -7.00 5.54 -9.85
C HIS A 109 -7.74 6.85 -9.49
N TRP A 110 -7.48 7.48 -8.34
CA TRP A 110 -8.09 8.77 -8.00
C TRP A 110 -7.61 9.87 -8.95
N ARG A 111 -8.54 10.59 -9.59
CA ARG A 111 -8.27 11.62 -10.62
C ARG A 111 -7.44 11.10 -11.81
N ALA A 112 -7.53 9.81 -12.14
CA ALA A 112 -6.74 9.23 -13.22
C ALA A 112 -7.04 9.82 -14.61
N SER A 113 -8.24 10.38 -14.83
CA SER A 113 -8.62 11.08 -16.07
C SER A 113 -7.70 12.26 -16.41
N GLU A 114 -7.06 12.85 -15.39
CA GLU A 114 -6.11 13.96 -15.50
C GLU A 114 -4.71 13.51 -15.92
N ALA A 115 -4.49 12.21 -16.14
CA ALA A 115 -3.18 11.68 -16.49
C ALA A 115 -2.57 12.36 -17.73
N PRO A 116 -1.28 12.75 -17.68
CA PRO A 116 -0.59 13.29 -18.83
C PRO A 116 -0.45 12.24 -19.94
N ALA A 117 -0.10 12.68 -21.15
CA ALA A 117 0.00 11.79 -22.31
C ALA A 117 0.92 10.57 -22.09
N GLU A 118 2.02 10.75 -21.35
CA GLU A 118 2.97 9.68 -21.03
C GLU A 118 2.36 8.57 -20.14
N LEU A 119 1.30 8.89 -19.40
CA LEU A 119 0.54 8.01 -18.50
C LEU A 119 -0.91 7.81 -18.98
N SER A 120 -1.19 8.00 -20.28
CA SER A 120 -2.54 7.86 -20.84
C SER A 120 -3.21 6.51 -20.55
N GLY A 121 -2.42 5.44 -20.36
CA GLY A 121 -2.92 4.12 -19.96
C GLY A 121 -3.51 4.04 -18.54
N LEU A 122 -3.42 5.10 -17.73
CA LEU A 122 -4.04 5.17 -16.40
C LEU A 122 -5.49 5.64 -16.41
N LYS A 123 -5.96 6.31 -17.48
CA LYS A 123 -7.23 7.06 -17.44
C LYS A 123 -8.47 6.20 -17.16
N ASP A 124 -8.48 4.96 -17.66
CA ASP A 124 -9.69 4.12 -17.71
C ASP A 124 -9.43 2.68 -17.21
N ASN A 125 -8.49 2.49 -16.27
CA ASN A 125 -8.01 1.15 -15.88
C ASN A 125 -8.35 0.73 -14.43
N GLY A 126 -9.20 1.47 -13.73
CA GLY A 126 -9.63 1.12 -12.37
C GLY A 126 -10.75 0.09 -12.35
N THR A 127 -10.84 -0.69 -11.27
CA THR A 127 -11.95 -1.64 -11.06
C THR A 127 -13.17 -0.96 -10.43
N ALA A 128 -14.32 -1.62 -10.49
CA ALA A 128 -15.52 -1.24 -9.77
C ALA A 128 -16.35 -2.48 -9.42
N ALA A 129 -16.95 -2.50 -8.24
CA ALA A 129 -17.84 -3.58 -7.83
C ALA A 129 -18.92 -3.07 -6.86
N LEU A 130 -20.15 -3.55 -7.06
CA LEU A 130 -21.31 -3.24 -6.21
C LEU A 130 -21.55 -1.73 -6.04
N GLY A 131 -21.37 -0.95 -7.11
CA GLY A 131 -21.56 0.49 -7.10
C GLY A 131 -20.41 1.30 -6.47
N THR A 132 -19.35 0.64 -6.00
CA THR A 132 -18.15 1.28 -5.46
C THR A 132 -17.03 1.23 -6.49
N ALA A 133 -16.43 2.38 -6.80
CA ALA A 133 -15.24 2.45 -7.64
C ALA A 133 -13.97 2.22 -6.81
N GLU A 134 -12.94 1.63 -7.41
CA GLU A 134 -11.67 1.35 -6.74
C GLU A 134 -11.05 2.60 -6.11
N TRP A 135 -11.08 3.72 -6.84
CA TRP A 135 -10.47 4.96 -6.38
C TRP A 135 -11.13 5.52 -5.11
N GLU A 136 -12.42 5.24 -4.88
CA GLU A 136 -13.14 5.68 -3.69
C GLU A 136 -12.59 4.96 -2.45
N VAL A 137 -12.42 3.64 -2.56
CA VAL A 137 -11.85 2.79 -1.51
C VAL A 137 -10.41 3.17 -1.23
N ASN A 138 -9.60 3.30 -2.28
CA ASN A 138 -8.19 3.68 -2.16
C ASN A 138 -8.03 5.03 -1.48
N LEU A 139 -8.87 6.01 -1.84
CA LEU A 139 -8.83 7.36 -1.28
C LEU A 139 -9.26 7.39 0.19
N ASP A 140 -10.29 6.63 0.56
CA ASP A 140 -10.75 6.56 1.95
C ASP A 140 -9.68 5.94 2.87
N ILE A 141 -9.12 4.80 2.46
CA ILE A 141 -8.01 4.14 3.20
C ILE A 141 -6.80 5.09 3.30
N ALA A 142 -6.42 5.76 2.21
CA ALA A 142 -5.30 6.70 2.20
C ALA A 142 -5.51 7.87 3.18
N ARG A 143 -6.71 8.47 3.20
CA ARG A 143 -7.04 9.59 4.10
C ARG A 143 -7.06 9.19 5.57
N ARG A 144 -7.59 8.02 5.88
CA ARG A 144 -7.59 7.47 7.26
C ARG A 144 -6.19 7.15 7.72
N ALA A 145 -5.38 6.51 6.88
CA ALA A 145 -3.97 6.25 7.18
C ALA A 145 -3.18 7.55 7.36
N ALA A 146 -3.45 8.57 6.53
CA ALA A 146 -2.85 9.89 6.67
C ALA A 146 -3.18 10.51 8.04
N THR A 147 -4.45 10.50 8.44
CA THR A 147 -4.88 11.04 9.74
C THR A 147 -4.13 10.39 10.91
N LEU A 148 -3.98 9.05 10.87
CA LEU A 148 -3.24 8.31 11.90
C LEU A 148 -1.76 8.69 11.94
N LEU A 149 -1.12 8.81 10.78
CA LEU A 149 0.29 9.15 10.65
C LEU A 149 0.57 10.61 11.02
N GLU A 150 -0.29 11.54 10.61
CA GLU A 150 -0.20 12.94 11.01
C GLU A 150 -0.31 13.10 12.54
N GLY A 151 -1.20 12.34 13.18
CA GLY A 151 -1.30 12.27 14.64
C GLY A 151 -0.04 11.76 15.35
N LEU A 152 0.83 11.05 14.63
CA LEU A 152 2.13 10.57 15.11
C LEU A 152 3.28 11.54 14.78
N GLY A 153 3.01 12.66 14.09
CA GLY A 153 4.01 13.68 13.75
C GLY A 153 4.65 13.53 12.36
N TYR A 154 4.13 12.63 11.51
CA TYR A 154 4.56 12.55 10.12
C TYR A 154 3.96 13.68 9.27
N LEU A 155 4.71 14.14 8.27
CA LEU A 155 4.14 14.96 7.21
C LEU A 155 3.57 14.03 6.13
N VAL A 156 2.27 14.08 5.87
CA VAL A 156 1.64 13.15 4.92
C VAL A 156 1.09 13.86 3.69
N ASP A 157 1.47 13.38 2.51
CA ASP A 157 0.91 13.80 1.23
C ASP A 157 -0.05 12.71 0.72
N VAL A 158 -1.35 13.02 0.60
CA VAL A 158 -2.31 12.14 -0.11
C VAL A 158 -2.33 12.50 -1.59
N LEU A 159 -1.76 11.65 -2.43
CA LEU A 159 -1.55 11.90 -3.86
C LEU A 159 -2.65 11.27 -4.72
N PRO A 160 -3.03 11.89 -5.85
CA PRO A 160 -3.85 11.25 -6.88
C PRO A 160 -3.07 10.15 -7.62
N ALA A 161 -3.73 9.50 -8.57
CA ALA A 161 -3.16 8.44 -9.40
C ALA A 161 -1.90 8.87 -10.15
N VAL A 162 -1.68 10.17 -10.39
CA VAL A 162 -0.48 10.73 -11.00
C VAL A 162 0.39 11.36 -9.91
N VAL A 163 1.61 10.85 -9.73
CA VAL A 163 2.58 11.47 -8.82
C VAL A 163 3.21 12.73 -9.46
N PRO A 164 3.56 13.76 -8.68
CA PRO A 164 4.30 14.90 -9.20
C PRO A 164 5.64 14.49 -9.86
N PRO A 165 6.19 15.31 -10.78
CA PRO A 165 7.47 15.01 -11.39
C PRO A 165 8.62 14.86 -10.39
N SER A 166 9.41 13.80 -10.54
CA SER A 166 10.55 13.48 -9.65
C SER A 166 10.22 13.58 -8.15
N TYR A 167 9.04 13.09 -7.78
CA TYR A 167 8.49 13.30 -6.44
C TYR A 167 9.39 12.71 -5.34
N ARG A 168 9.69 13.53 -4.34
CA ARG A 168 10.60 13.22 -3.22
C ARG A 168 9.82 13.04 -1.94
N ALA A 169 10.00 11.89 -1.30
CA ALA A 169 9.54 11.60 0.04
C ALA A 169 10.49 10.61 0.71
N HIS A 170 10.32 10.37 2.00
CA HIS A 170 11.06 9.30 2.68
C HIS A 170 10.48 7.93 2.31
N LEU A 171 9.16 7.88 2.20
CA LEU A 171 8.41 6.69 1.81
C LEU A 171 7.21 7.07 0.95
N PHE A 172 6.96 6.27 -0.06
CA PHE A 172 5.81 6.31 -0.92
C PHE A 172 5.11 4.94 -0.89
N ILE A 173 3.81 4.94 -0.61
CA ILE A 173 2.95 3.77 -0.64
C ILE A 173 1.84 4.02 -1.67
N SER A 174 1.85 3.24 -2.74
CA SER A 174 0.74 3.18 -3.69
C SER A 174 -0.34 2.24 -3.17
N ILE A 175 -1.56 2.74 -2.98
CA ILE A 175 -2.69 2.00 -2.40
C ILE A 175 -3.68 1.71 -3.52
N HIS A 176 -3.94 0.43 -3.74
CA HIS A 176 -4.86 -0.10 -4.75
C HIS A 176 -5.81 -1.13 -4.12
N ALA A 177 -6.95 -1.35 -4.75
CA ALA A 177 -7.84 -2.48 -4.44
C ALA A 177 -7.98 -3.32 -5.71
N ASP A 178 -7.71 -4.61 -5.61
CA ASP A 178 -7.70 -5.49 -6.77
C ASP A 178 -9.14 -5.84 -7.21
N GLY A 179 -9.28 -6.33 -8.44
CA GLY A 179 -10.55 -6.81 -8.98
C GLY A 179 -10.32 -8.13 -9.72
N SER A 180 -11.23 -9.09 -9.53
CA SER A 180 -11.16 -10.37 -10.23
C SER A 180 -12.52 -10.83 -10.74
N ARG A 181 -12.50 -11.56 -11.86
CA ARG A 181 -13.67 -12.30 -12.36
C ARG A 181 -13.87 -13.63 -11.65
N ASP A 182 -12.84 -14.12 -10.95
CA ASP A 182 -12.97 -15.28 -10.07
C ASP A 182 -13.62 -14.85 -8.75
N SER A 183 -14.81 -15.36 -8.48
CA SER A 183 -15.57 -15.07 -7.26
C SER A 183 -14.91 -15.61 -5.99
N ARG A 184 -13.91 -16.49 -6.11
CA ARG A 184 -13.12 -17.00 -4.98
C ARG A 184 -11.84 -16.19 -4.72
N ALA A 185 -11.52 -15.22 -5.57
CA ALA A 185 -10.35 -14.38 -5.36
C ALA A 185 -10.53 -13.51 -4.12
N SER A 186 -9.58 -13.61 -3.19
CA SER A 186 -9.54 -12.88 -1.94
C SER A 186 -8.10 -12.88 -1.43
N GLY A 187 -7.70 -11.79 -0.78
CA GLY A 187 -6.37 -11.60 -0.21
C GLY A 187 -5.73 -10.30 -0.68
N PHE A 188 -4.67 -9.91 0.03
CA PHE A 188 -3.91 -8.69 -0.27
C PHE A 188 -2.49 -9.03 -0.77
N ARG A 189 -1.83 -8.07 -1.41
CA ARG A 189 -0.43 -8.19 -1.88
C ARG A 189 0.36 -6.94 -1.58
N VAL A 190 1.66 -7.09 -1.35
CA VAL A 190 2.60 -5.97 -1.25
C VAL A 190 3.76 -6.25 -2.18
N ALA A 191 4.25 -5.24 -2.89
CA ALA A 191 5.45 -5.39 -3.69
C ALA A 191 6.40 -4.20 -3.54
N ALA A 192 7.69 -4.51 -3.50
CA ALA A 192 8.76 -3.58 -3.75
C ALA A 192 9.05 -3.47 -5.28
N PRO A 193 9.67 -2.38 -5.74
CA PRO A 193 10.15 -2.23 -7.10
C PRO A 193 11.08 -3.36 -7.50
N ARG A 194 11.05 -3.76 -8.78
CA ARG A 194 12.03 -4.70 -9.34
C ARG A 194 13.46 -4.17 -9.22
N ASN A 195 13.62 -2.85 -9.38
CA ASN A 195 14.89 -2.16 -9.24
C ASN A 195 14.70 -1.09 -8.16
N ASP A 196 15.31 -1.30 -6.99
CA ASP A 196 15.25 -0.38 -5.87
C ASP A 196 16.63 0.23 -5.63
N ALA A 197 16.78 1.51 -5.95
CA ALA A 197 18.05 2.22 -5.74
C ALA A 197 18.31 2.51 -4.24
N THR A 198 17.27 2.47 -3.39
CA THR A 198 17.41 2.71 -1.96
C THR A 198 17.98 1.52 -1.21
N GLY A 199 17.77 0.29 -1.72
CA GLY A 199 18.05 -0.96 -1.02
C GLY A 199 17.16 -1.21 0.20
N ARG A 200 16.08 -0.44 0.37
CA ARG A 200 15.25 -0.41 1.58
C ARG A 200 13.80 -0.84 1.35
N ALA A 201 13.31 -0.84 0.11
CA ALA A 201 11.90 -1.10 -0.19
C ALA A 201 11.44 -2.51 0.21
N ALA A 202 12.31 -3.52 0.10
CA ALA A 202 11.99 -4.90 0.49
C ALA A 202 11.71 -5.03 2.00
N ALA A 203 12.44 -4.29 2.84
CA ALA A 203 12.21 -4.27 4.28
C ALA A 203 10.85 -3.63 4.63
N VAL A 204 10.49 -2.54 3.94
CA VAL A 204 9.18 -1.89 4.09
C VAL A 204 8.05 -2.81 3.63
N ALA A 205 8.22 -3.46 2.48
CA ALA A 205 7.22 -4.38 1.96
C ALA A 205 6.93 -5.51 2.98
N LYS A 206 7.97 -6.08 3.60
CA LYS A 206 7.81 -7.10 4.65
C LYS A 206 7.07 -6.57 5.89
N LEU A 207 7.33 -5.34 6.31
CA LEU A 207 6.63 -4.71 7.44
C LEU A 207 5.16 -4.44 7.12
N LEU A 208 4.87 -3.98 5.90
CA LEU A 208 3.50 -3.84 5.41
C LEU A 208 2.77 -5.18 5.35
N GLU A 209 3.40 -6.23 4.83
CA GLU A 209 2.80 -7.56 4.80
C GLU A 209 2.39 -8.04 6.19
N GLN A 210 3.28 -7.90 7.18
CA GLN A 210 2.99 -8.32 8.54
C GLN A 210 1.88 -7.47 9.17
N SER A 211 2.09 -6.14 9.22
CA SER A 211 1.20 -5.23 9.94
C SER A 211 -0.18 -5.15 9.31
N TYR A 212 -0.27 -5.23 7.98
CA TYR A 212 -1.55 -5.24 7.27
C TYR A 212 -2.31 -6.54 7.50
N ALA A 213 -1.64 -7.70 7.46
CA ALA A 213 -2.28 -8.98 7.79
C ALA A 213 -2.82 -8.98 9.24
N ASP A 214 -2.02 -8.51 10.20
CA ASP A 214 -2.40 -8.48 11.61
C ASP A 214 -3.60 -7.57 11.87
N ALA A 215 -3.64 -6.39 11.24
CA ALA A 215 -4.73 -5.42 11.44
C ALA A 215 -6.03 -5.84 10.73
N THR A 216 -5.93 -6.41 9.53
CA THR A 216 -7.09 -6.68 8.66
C THR A 216 -7.60 -8.11 8.74
N GLY A 217 -6.77 -9.08 9.15
CA GLY A 217 -7.08 -10.50 9.03
C GLY A 217 -7.23 -10.99 7.58
N ILE A 218 -7.03 -10.12 6.58
CA ILE A 218 -7.05 -10.51 5.17
C ILE A 218 -5.79 -11.35 4.91
N ARG A 219 -5.93 -12.49 4.23
CA ARG A 219 -4.79 -13.36 3.93
C ARG A 219 -3.82 -12.67 2.96
N ARG A 220 -2.51 -12.80 3.22
CA ARG A 220 -1.48 -12.42 2.25
C ARG A 220 -1.46 -13.42 1.09
N LEU A 221 -1.46 -12.93 -0.13
CA LEU A 221 -1.21 -13.78 -1.31
C LEU A 221 0.30 -13.98 -1.52
N PRO A 222 0.75 -15.20 -1.82
CA PRO A 222 2.18 -15.53 -1.89
C PRO A 222 2.86 -14.99 -3.16
N THR A 223 2.08 -14.52 -4.14
CA THR A 223 2.58 -14.07 -5.44
C THR A 223 2.42 -12.57 -5.59
N VAL A 224 3.50 -11.92 -6.02
CA VAL A 224 3.50 -10.51 -6.47
C VAL A 224 3.57 -10.47 -7.99
N THR A 225 2.88 -9.52 -8.62
CA THR A 225 2.84 -9.45 -10.09
C THR A 225 4.00 -8.62 -10.65
N ARG A 226 4.38 -8.92 -11.91
CA ARG A 226 5.33 -8.07 -12.64
C ARG A 226 4.83 -6.64 -12.82
N ARG A 227 3.51 -6.42 -12.83
CA ARG A 227 2.93 -5.06 -12.96
C ARG A 227 3.17 -4.25 -11.70
N MET A 228 2.96 -4.84 -10.51
CA MET A 228 3.28 -4.19 -9.24
C MET A 228 4.76 -3.82 -9.14
N GLN A 229 5.67 -4.75 -9.47
CA GLN A 229 7.12 -4.48 -9.38
C GLN A 229 7.63 -3.47 -10.43
N ASN A 230 6.91 -3.30 -11.54
CA ASN A 230 7.22 -2.33 -12.60
C ASN A 230 6.20 -1.18 -12.63
N TYR A 231 5.58 -0.88 -11.47
CA TYR A 231 4.63 0.22 -11.36
C TYR A 231 5.25 1.51 -11.88
N TYR A 232 4.46 2.33 -12.57
CA TYR A 232 5.00 3.46 -13.34
C TYR A 232 5.79 4.43 -12.45
N ALA A 233 5.31 4.67 -11.22
CA ALA A 233 5.94 5.60 -10.29
C ALA A 233 7.36 5.16 -9.89
N PHE A 234 7.66 3.86 -9.94
CA PHE A 234 9.01 3.33 -9.68
C PHE A 234 9.96 3.50 -10.86
N ASN A 235 9.45 3.83 -12.05
CA ASN A 235 10.20 3.84 -13.29
C ASN A 235 10.59 5.27 -13.71
N PHE A 236 11.37 5.94 -12.86
CA PHE A 236 11.92 7.28 -13.06
C PHE A 236 12.82 7.45 -14.28
N ARG A 237 13.28 6.33 -14.87
CA ARG A 237 14.06 6.33 -16.12
C ARG A 237 13.16 6.48 -17.35
N ARG A 238 11.85 6.22 -17.20
CA ARG A 238 10.89 6.17 -18.30
C ARG A 238 9.83 7.29 -18.22
N TYR A 239 9.46 7.73 -17.02
CA TYR A 239 8.35 8.67 -16.82
C TYR A 239 8.79 9.93 -16.08
N VAL A 240 8.30 11.09 -16.53
CA VAL A 240 8.55 12.37 -15.85
C VAL A 240 7.81 12.40 -14.52
N HIS A 241 6.54 12.01 -14.53
CA HIS A 241 5.70 11.81 -13.36
C HIS A 241 6.04 10.48 -12.70
N ALA A 242 7.13 10.46 -11.95
CA ALA A 242 7.62 9.30 -11.22
C ALA A 242 8.35 9.77 -9.94
N LEU A 243 8.66 8.81 -9.07
CA LEU A 243 9.42 9.08 -7.86
C LEU A 243 10.87 9.49 -8.18
N HIS A 244 11.46 10.30 -7.32
CA HIS A 244 12.91 10.41 -7.26
C HIS A 244 13.53 9.03 -6.93
N PRO A 245 14.71 8.64 -7.49
CA PRO A 245 15.29 7.31 -7.27
C PRO A 245 15.49 6.92 -5.81
N MET A 246 15.69 7.91 -4.94
CA MET A 246 15.93 7.70 -3.51
C MET A 246 14.66 7.77 -2.63
N THR A 247 13.48 7.97 -3.22
CA THR A 247 12.21 7.78 -2.49
C THR A 247 11.96 6.29 -2.34
N ILE A 248 11.82 5.79 -1.11
CA ILE A 248 11.49 4.38 -0.87
C ILE A 248 10.07 4.15 -1.38
N GLY A 249 9.88 3.29 -2.38
CA GLY A 249 8.58 3.03 -2.98
C GLY A 249 8.08 1.62 -2.68
N VAL A 250 6.80 1.48 -2.37
CA VAL A 250 6.09 0.19 -2.29
C VAL A 250 4.67 0.35 -2.84
N ILE A 251 4.07 -0.75 -3.27
CA ILE A 251 2.66 -0.82 -3.69
C ILE A 251 1.93 -1.89 -2.88
N LEU A 252 0.75 -1.54 -2.39
CA LEU A 252 -0.17 -2.37 -1.62
C LEU A 252 -1.47 -2.53 -2.41
N GLU A 253 -1.77 -3.76 -2.80
CA GLU A 253 -3.13 -4.17 -3.18
C GLU A 253 -3.83 -4.63 -1.90
N THR A 254 -4.79 -3.83 -1.43
CA THR A 254 -5.43 -3.90 -0.09
C THR A 254 -6.33 -5.11 0.11
N GLY A 255 -6.75 -5.76 -0.98
CA GLY A 255 -7.78 -6.79 -1.02
C GLY A 255 -8.51 -6.74 -2.37
N PHE A 256 -9.45 -7.65 -2.59
CA PHE A 256 -10.28 -7.66 -3.80
C PHE A 256 -11.59 -6.90 -3.55
N LEU A 257 -11.84 -5.84 -4.32
CA LEU A 257 -13.10 -5.10 -4.31
C LEU A 257 -14.30 -5.97 -4.72
N THR A 258 -14.04 -7.07 -5.43
CA THR A 258 -15.03 -8.07 -5.86
C THR A 258 -15.26 -9.19 -4.83
N SER A 259 -14.51 -9.23 -3.73
CA SER A 259 -14.63 -10.23 -2.66
C SER A 259 -15.49 -9.68 -1.52
N ALA A 260 -16.59 -10.35 -1.17
CA ALA A 260 -17.40 -9.96 -0.01
C ALA A 260 -16.59 -9.97 1.30
N THR A 261 -15.70 -10.96 1.47
CA THR A 261 -14.83 -11.07 2.64
C THR A 261 -13.88 -9.89 2.75
N ASP A 262 -13.23 -9.51 1.64
CA ASP A 262 -12.23 -8.43 1.69
C ASP A 262 -12.94 -7.06 1.84
N ARG A 263 -14.09 -6.88 1.17
CA ARG A 263 -14.95 -5.70 1.31
C ARG A 263 -15.39 -5.43 2.74
N SER A 264 -15.67 -6.49 3.52
CA SER A 264 -16.01 -6.36 4.95
C SER A 264 -14.94 -5.62 5.76
N VAL A 265 -13.73 -5.50 5.21
CA VAL A 265 -12.64 -4.70 5.75
C VAL A 265 -12.41 -3.46 4.90
N ILE A 266 -12.09 -3.58 3.62
CA ILE A 266 -11.60 -2.42 2.83
C ILE A 266 -12.71 -1.40 2.52
N VAL A 267 -13.99 -1.79 2.61
CA VAL A 267 -15.15 -0.90 2.40
C VAL A 267 -15.89 -0.66 3.71
N ASP A 268 -16.20 -1.72 4.47
CA ASP A 268 -17.09 -1.63 5.63
C ASP A 268 -16.37 -1.26 6.93
N ASP A 269 -15.06 -1.56 7.06
CA ASP A 269 -14.20 -1.18 8.21
C ASP A 269 -12.78 -0.74 7.75
N PRO A 270 -12.69 0.33 6.93
CA PRO A 270 -11.44 0.76 6.32
C PRO A 270 -10.40 1.25 7.35
N ASP A 271 -10.82 1.52 8.58
CA ASP A 271 -9.90 1.86 9.67
C ASP A 271 -8.93 0.72 10.00
N ARG A 272 -9.32 -0.54 9.77
CA ARG A 272 -8.39 -1.69 9.91
C ARG A 272 -7.27 -1.64 8.89
N ALA A 273 -7.59 -1.37 7.63
CA ALA A 273 -6.60 -1.22 6.57
C ALA A 273 -5.66 -0.04 6.87
N ALA A 274 -6.23 1.10 7.27
CA ALA A 274 -5.47 2.29 7.66
C ALA A 274 -4.52 2.04 8.83
N ARG A 275 -4.97 1.34 9.89
CA ARG A 275 -4.13 0.95 11.03
C ARG A 275 -2.97 0.05 10.61
N GLY A 276 -3.21 -0.91 9.72
CA GLY A 276 -2.17 -1.79 9.18
C GLY A 276 -1.07 -1.02 8.44
N ILE A 277 -1.45 -0.03 7.63
CA ILE A 277 -0.52 0.87 6.95
C ILE A 277 0.27 1.70 7.97
N ALA A 278 -0.41 2.35 8.92
CA ALA A 278 0.23 3.22 9.90
C ALA A 278 1.22 2.44 10.80
N ALA A 279 0.86 1.22 11.21
CA ALA A 279 1.72 0.34 11.99
C ALA A 279 3.00 -0.04 11.23
N ALA A 280 2.90 -0.36 9.94
CA ALA A 280 4.07 -0.68 9.11
C ALA A 280 5.04 0.51 8.97
N VAL A 281 4.50 1.72 8.75
CA VAL A 281 5.29 2.95 8.66
C VAL A 281 6.01 3.23 9.98
N THR A 282 5.31 3.08 11.12
CA THR A 282 5.86 3.32 12.46
C THR A 282 6.93 2.29 12.84
N ALA A 283 6.75 1.03 12.43
CA ALA A 283 7.70 -0.04 12.69
C ALA A 283 8.97 0.06 11.82
N PHE A 284 8.91 0.79 10.70
CA PHE A 284 10.05 0.95 9.82
C PHE A 284 10.95 2.09 10.30
N SER A 285 12.26 1.88 10.32
CA SER A 285 13.25 2.86 10.75
C SER A 285 13.45 4.01 9.73
N ILE A 286 12.38 4.77 9.48
CA ILE A 286 12.41 6.11 8.90
C ILE A 286 12.23 7.05 10.08
N THR A 287 13.30 7.37 10.80
CA THR A 287 13.11 7.97 12.11
C THR A 287 12.68 9.45 12.00
N PRO A 288 11.80 9.99 12.86
CA PRO A 288 11.05 9.34 13.97
C PRO A 288 9.53 9.70 14.07
N PRO A 289 8.81 9.00 14.96
CA PRO A 289 7.84 9.66 15.84
C PRO A 289 8.22 9.47 17.32
N PRO A 290 8.24 10.56 18.10
CA PRO A 290 7.36 10.65 19.27
C PRO A 290 6.23 11.64 19.00
N GLY A 291 4.99 11.21 19.20
CA GLY A 291 3.79 12.06 19.12
C GLY A 291 3.75 13.11 20.25
N PRO A 292 2.62 13.85 20.42
CA PRO A 292 2.56 15.18 21.06
C PRO A 292 3.09 15.29 22.50
N ALA A 293 3.46 14.20 23.16
CA ALA A 293 3.96 14.15 24.53
C ALA A 293 5.50 14.22 24.70
N LEU A 294 6.30 14.53 23.67
CA LEU A 294 7.58 15.20 23.96
C LEU A 294 7.35 16.61 24.56
N VAL A 295 6.12 17.12 24.49
CA VAL A 295 5.64 18.37 25.13
C VAL A 295 5.27 18.17 26.62
N LEU A 296 5.12 16.93 27.11
CA LEU A 296 4.76 16.66 28.52
C LEU A 296 5.78 15.82 29.31
N ALA A 297 6.74 15.16 28.67
CA ALA A 297 7.88 14.55 29.38
C ALA A 297 9.14 15.44 29.42
N ALA A 298 9.15 16.55 28.67
CA ALA A 298 9.98 17.73 28.99
C ALA A 298 9.32 18.64 30.05
N ALA A 299 8.11 18.27 30.50
CA ALA A 299 7.39 18.92 31.59
C ALA A 299 7.53 18.10 32.89
N GLY A 300 8.65 18.28 33.58
CA GLY A 300 8.72 18.14 35.04
C GLY A 300 8.98 16.75 35.63
N VAL A 301 10.25 16.34 35.62
CA VAL A 301 10.95 15.61 36.71
C VAL A 301 12.43 16.00 36.54
N GLU A 302 13.15 16.70 37.43
CA GLU A 302 12.98 17.12 38.84
C GLU A 302 13.05 18.65 39.00
#